data_AF-A0A951X1G5-F1
#
_entry.id   AF-A0A951X1G5-F1
#
_cell.length_a   1.000
_cell.length_b   1.000
_cell.length_c   1.000
_cell.angle_alpha   90.00
_cell.angle_beta   90.00
_cell.angle_gamma   90.00
#
_symmetry.space_group_name_H-M   'P 1'
#
loop_
_entity.id
_entity.type
_entity.pdbx_description
1 polymer ?
#
loop_
_entity_poly.entity_id
_entity_poly.type
_entity_poly.pdbx_seq_one_letter_code
_entity_poly.pdbx_strand_id
1 'polypeptide(L)' 'MYRFFVPGLSLQPGAVVSIEALAHQLHMVLRLQPGDQVALLDDTGRLAVAQLESLSRTHATARLLTVQEGT' A
#
# COMPACT_ATOMS: atom_id res chain seq x y z
N MET A 1 1.76 -11.66 -3.99
CA MET A 1 1.63 -10.22 -3.71
C MET A 1 0.42 -10.02 -2.81
N TYR A 2 0.57 -9.39 -1.64
CA TYR A 2 -0.51 -9.18 -0.67
C TYR A 2 -1.41 -8.01 -1.09
N ARG A 3 -2.71 -8.09 -0.78
CA ARG A 3 -3.73 -7.12 -1.15
C ARG A 3 -4.37 -6.50 0.09
N PHE A 4 -4.50 -5.18 0.11
CA PHE A 4 -5.09 -4.43 1.21
C PHE A 4 -6.09 -3.42 0.70
N PHE A 5 -7.22 -3.33 1.36
CA PHE A 5 -8.21 -2.30 1.12
C PHE A 5 -7.93 -1.07 1.99
N VAL A 6 -7.80 0.10 1.37
CA VAL A 6 -7.53 1.38 2.04
C VAL A 6 -8.58 2.39 1.55
N PRO A 7 -9.66 2.61 2.31
CA PRO A 7 -10.73 3.53 1.90
C PRO A 7 -10.23 4.98 1.85
N GLY A 8 -10.71 5.76 0.88
CA GLY A 8 -10.33 7.18 0.74
C GLY A 8 -8.90 7.40 0.27
N LEU A 9 -8.22 6.35 -0.21
CA LEU A 9 -6.87 6.44 -0.76
C LEU A 9 -6.92 7.00 -2.18
N SER A 10 -6.22 8.11 -2.43
CA SER A 10 -6.06 8.63 -3.78
C SER A 10 -5.01 7.81 -4.53
N LEU A 11 -5.46 6.93 -5.43
CA LEU A 11 -4.58 6.12 -6.25
C LEU A 11 -4.04 6.91 -7.46
N GLN A 12 -2.96 7.67 -7.22
CA GLN A 12 -2.22 8.40 -8.27
C GLN A 12 -0.82 7.79 -8.48
N PRO A 13 -0.46 7.38 -9.71
CA PRO A 13 0.88 6.86 -9.98
C PRO A 13 1.98 7.84 -9.55
N GLY A 14 3.02 7.33 -8.90
CA GLY A 14 4.14 8.11 -8.36
C GLY A 14 3.87 8.79 -7.01
N ALA A 15 2.62 8.81 -6.53
CA ALA A 15 2.31 9.40 -5.22
C ALA A 15 2.85 8.53 -4.07
N VAL A 16 3.29 9.18 -3.01
CA VAL A 16 3.62 8.54 -1.74
C VAL A 16 2.40 8.68 -0.82
N VAL A 17 1.93 7.55 -0.31
CA VAL A 17 0.74 7.49 0.54
C VAL A 17 1.08 6.92 1.91
N SER A 18 0.42 7.46 2.94
CA SER A 18 0.45 6.90 4.29
C SER A 18 -0.51 5.71 4.38
N ILE A 19 0.01 4.59 4.87
CA ILE A 19 -0.75 3.35 5.10
C ILE A 19 -0.52 2.84 6.52
N GLU A 20 -0.47 3.75 7.49
CA GLU A 20 -0.19 3.48 8.91
C GLU A 20 -1.12 2.45 9.52
N ALA A 21 -2.39 2.41 9.10
CA ALA A 21 -3.36 1.40 9.54
C ALA A 21 -2.90 -0.04 9.22
N LEU A 22 -2.04 -0.21 8.21
CA LEU A 22 -1.47 -1.50 7.81
C LEU A 22 -0.11 -1.77 8.44
N ALA A 23 0.53 -0.80 9.10
CA ALA A 23 1.91 -0.91 9.59
C ALA A 23 2.13 -2.16 10.46
N HIS A 24 1.22 -2.43 11.39
CA HIS A 24 1.29 -3.63 12.24
C HIS A 24 1.22 -4.92 11.42
N GLN A 25 0.27 -5.03 10.50
CA GLN A 25 0.09 -6.23 9.69
C GLN A 25 1.27 -6.43 8.73
N LEU A 26 1.76 -5.36 8.10
CA LEU A 26 2.89 -5.41 7.18
C LEU A 26 4.19 -5.80 7.90
N HIS A 27 4.47 -5.20 9.06
CA HIS A 27 5.73 -5.38 9.77
C HIS A 27 5.74 -6.61 10.69
N MET A 28 4.72 -6.80 11.52
CA MET A 28 4.72 -7.85 12.55
C MET A 28 4.21 -9.18 12.01
N VAL A 29 3.16 -9.14 11.18
CA VAL A 29 2.49 -10.35 10.69
C VAL A 29 3.18 -10.86 9.43
N LEU A 30 3.29 -10.02 8.41
CA LEU A 30 3.83 -10.39 7.11
C LEU A 30 5.35 -10.25 7.03
N ARG A 31 5.96 -9.51 7.97
CA ARG A 31 7.41 -9.30 8.08
C ARG A 31 8.03 -8.73 6.80
N LEU A 32 7.27 -7.87 6.13
CA LEU A 32 7.73 -7.14 4.96
C LEU A 32 8.77 -6.09 5.35
N GLN A 33 9.49 -5.61 4.35
CA GLN A 33 10.56 -4.61 4.50
C GLN A 33 10.38 -3.48 3.46
N PRO A 34 10.98 -2.31 3.71
CA PRO A 34 11.11 -1.29 2.67
C PRO A 34 11.69 -1.89 1.38
N GLY A 35 11.09 -1.57 0.24
CA GLY A 35 11.40 -2.16 -1.06
C GLY A 35 10.41 -3.25 -1.51
N ASP A 36 9.71 -3.91 -0.59
CA ASP A 36 8.70 -4.91 -0.92
C ASP A 36 7.46 -4.27 -1.56
N GLN A 37 6.74 -5.06 -2.36
CA GLN A 37 5.55 -4.62 -3.09
C GLN A 37 4.25 -5.21 -2.52
N VAL A 38 3.23 -4.37 -2.48
CA VAL A 38 1.86 -4.70 -2.07
C VAL A 38 0.86 -4.13 -3.07
N ALA A 39 -0.34 -4.70 -3.11
CA ALA A 39 -1.47 -4.14 -3.83
C ALA A 39 -2.38 -3.38 -2.87
N LEU A 40 -2.66 -2.13 -3.19
CA LEU A 40 -3.62 -1.28 -2.48
C LEU A 40 -4.88 -1.16 -3.33
N LEU A 41 -6.03 -1.38 -2.71
CA LEU A 41 -7.34 -1.23 -3.33
C LEU A 41 -8.07 -0.06 -2.67
N ASP A 42 -8.72 0.76 -3.48
CA ASP A 42 -9.60 1.83 -3.02
C ASP A 42 -11.08 1.44 -3.09
N ASP A 43 -11.95 2.32 -2.61
CA ASP A 43 -13.40 2.19 -2.63
C ASP A 43 -14.03 2.38 -4.02
N THR A 44 -13.23 2.70 -5.05
CA THR A 44 -13.67 2.88 -6.43
C THR A 44 -13.44 1.64 -7.30
N GLY A 45 -12.93 0.55 -6.71
CA GLY A 45 -12.60 -0.68 -7.44
C GLY A 45 -11.26 -0.60 -8.18
N ARG A 46 -10.45 0.43 -7.93
CA ARG A 46 -9.11 0.56 -8.50
C ARG A 46 -8.11 -0.18 -7.63
N LEU A 47 -7.07 -0.67 -8.29
CA LEU A 47 -5.96 -1.36 -7.67
C LEU A 47 -4.65 -0.66 -8.06
N ALA A 48 -3.81 -0.40 -7.08
CA ALA A 48 -2.47 0.09 -7.29
C ALA A 48 -1.43 -0.88 -6.77
N VAL A 49 -0.37 -1.12 -7.55
CA VAL A 49 0.85 -1.73 -7.04
C VAL A 49 1.64 -0.64 -6.34
N ALA A 50 2.00 -0.87 -5.09
CA ALA A 50 2.74 0.08 -4.28
C ALA A 50 4.00 -0.59 -3.71
N GLN A 51 5.11 0.14 -3.70
CA GLN A 51 6.34 -0.27 -3.04
C GLN A 51 6.45 0.41 -1.68
N LEU A 52 6.75 -0.36 -0.64
CA LEU A 52 6.96 0.17 0.70
C LEU A 52 8.23 1.05 0.71
N GLU A 53 8.09 2.33 1.07
CA GLU A 53 9.25 3.24 1.22
C GLU A 53 9.78 3.25 2.65
N SER A 54 8.86 3.24 3.63
CA SER A 54 9.17 3.17 5.05
C SER A 54 8.23 2.19 5.71
N LEU A 55 8.76 1.38 6.62
CA LEU A 55 7.96 0.44 7.40
C LEU A 55 8.58 0.26 8.79
N SER A 56 7.77 0.50 9.80
CA SER A 56 8.05 0.23 11.21
C SER A 56 6.79 -0.32 11.88
N ARG A 57 6.86 -0.57 13.19
CA ARG A 57 5.72 -1.06 13.98
C ARG A 57 4.49 -0.12 13.92
N THR A 58 4.69 1.18 13.79
CA THR A 58 3.63 2.20 13.86
C THR A 58 3.59 3.13 12.66
N HIS A 59 4.55 3.01 11.73
CA HIS A 59 4.63 3.88 10.58
C HIS A 59 4.78 3.05 9.31
N ALA A 60 4.06 3.42 8.26
CA ALA A 60 4.16 2.76 6.97
C ALA A 60 3.81 3.74 5.85
N THR A 61 4.72 3.88 4.88
CA THR A 61 4.49 4.65 3.66
C THR A 61 4.77 3.78 2.45
N ALA A 62 4.04 4.03 1.37
CA ALA A 62 4.25 3.33 0.12
C ALA A 62 4.17 4.29 -1.07
N ARG A 63 5.02 4.07 -2.06
CA ARG A 63 4.97 4.74 -3.36
C ARG A 63 4.11 3.93 -4.31
N LEU A 64 3.11 4.56 -4.90
CA LEU A 64 2.28 3.95 -5.95
C LEU A 64 3.10 3.84 -7.25
N LEU A 65 3.30 2.63 -7.75
CA LEU A 65 4.06 2.36 -8.98
C LEU A 65 3.14 2.39 -10.20
N THR A 66 2.05 1.64 -10.15
CA THR A 66 1.09 1.49 -11.26
C THR A 66 -0.33 1.42 -10.71
N VAL A 67 -1.29 2.04 -11.41
CA VAL A 67 -2.72 2.00 -11.06
C VAL A 67 -3.49 1.34 -12.19
N GLN A 68 -4.39 0.43 -11.85
CA GLN A 68 -5.23 -0.34 -12.76
C GLN A 68 -6.69 -0.22 -12.30
N GLU A 69 -7.62 -0.07 -13.23
CA GLU A 69 -9.05 -0.12 -12.94
C GLU A 69 -9.51 -1.59 -12.94
N GLY A 70 -10.15 -2.06 -11.86
CA GLY A 70 -10.76 -3.38 -11.82
C GLY A 70 -11.99 -3.39 -12.74
N THR A 71 -11.89 -4.04 -13.90
CA THR A 71 -12.99 -4.23 -14.84
C THR A 71 -13.86 -5.41 -14.44
#